data_AF-S4PZC7-F1
#
_entry.id   AF-S4PZC7-F1
#
_cell.length_a   1.000
_cell.length_b   1.000
_cell.length_c   1.000
_cell.angle_alpha   90.00
_cell.angle_beta   90.00
_cell.angle_gamma   90.00
#
_symmetry.space_group_name_H-M   'P 1'
#
loop_
_entity.id
_entity.type
_entity.pdbx_description
1 polymer ?
#
loop_
_entity_poly.entity_id
_entity_poly.type
_entity_poly.pdbx_seq_one_letter_code
_entity_poly.pdbx_strand_id
1 'polypeptide(L)' 'MDKKNAIRRGKRPSKVLEENYWDCSVCTYRNNAEAFKCSMCDVRKGTSTRKPRINPALVAAQAAGTAP' A
#
# COMPACT_ATOMS: atom_id res chain seq x y z
N MET A 1 15.55 -13.17 -40.48
CA MET A 1 16.08 -13.09 -39.11
C MET A 1 14.93 -12.66 -38.22
N ASP A 2 14.12 -13.63 -37.83
CA ASP A 2 14.03 -14.17 -36.46
C ASP A 2 12.95 -13.41 -35.67
N LYS A 3 11.71 -13.88 -35.75
CA LYS A 3 11.10 -14.95 -34.90
C LYS A 3 10.41 -14.29 -33.69
N LYS A 4 9.08 -14.24 -33.72
CA LYS A 4 8.19 -15.29 -33.21
C LYS A 4 7.99 -15.10 -31.70
N ASN A 5 6.77 -14.79 -31.30
CA ASN A 5 5.91 -15.82 -30.69
C ASN A 5 4.75 -15.16 -29.95
N ALA A 6 3.56 -15.40 -30.45
CA ALA A 6 2.33 -15.26 -29.71
C ALA A 6 2.32 -16.19 -28.47
N ILE A 7 1.42 -15.90 -27.51
CA ILE A 7 0.95 -16.78 -26.43
C ILE A 7 1.84 -16.85 -25.17
N ARG A 8 1.50 -16.03 -24.16
CA ARG A 8 0.88 -16.45 -22.88
C ARG A 8 0.12 -15.24 -22.30
N ARG A 9 -1.18 -15.08 -22.59
CA ARG A 9 -2.27 -15.34 -21.62
C ARG A 9 -1.97 -14.97 -20.17
N GLY A 10 -1.57 -13.73 -19.92
CA GLY A 10 -1.82 -13.10 -18.62
C GLY A 10 -3.27 -12.62 -18.58
N LYS A 11 -4.22 -13.54 -18.40
CA LYS A 11 -5.61 -13.20 -18.06
C LYS A 11 -5.57 -12.58 -16.66
N ARG A 12 -5.13 -11.31 -16.53
CA ARG A 12 -5.34 -10.58 -15.27
C ARG A 12 -6.85 -10.53 -15.13
N PRO A 13 -7.42 -11.24 -14.15
CA PRO A 13 -8.86 -11.38 -14.05
C PRO A 13 -9.45 -9.99 -14.01
N SER A 14 -10.63 -9.86 -14.61
CA SER A 14 -11.50 -8.70 -14.67
C SER A 14 -11.69 -8.07 -13.28
N LYS A 15 -10.67 -7.41 -12.75
CA LYS A 15 -10.68 -6.80 -11.42
C LYS A 15 -11.41 -5.44 -11.42
N VAL A 16 -11.72 -4.93 -12.61
CA VAL A 16 -12.30 -3.60 -12.82
C VAL A 16 -13.65 -3.40 -12.12
N LEU A 17 -14.35 -4.47 -11.70
CA LEU A 17 -15.67 -4.36 -11.04
C LEU A 17 -15.67 -4.69 -9.53
N GLU A 18 -14.62 -5.32 -9.00
CA GLU A 18 -14.48 -5.68 -7.56
C GLU A 18 -13.41 -4.81 -6.85
N GLU A 19 -12.98 -3.73 -7.49
CA GLU A 19 -11.88 -2.85 -7.01
C GLU A 19 -12.37 -1.52 -6.42
N ASN A 20 -13.65 -1.39 -6.08
CA ASN A 20 -14.20 -0.13 -5.59
C ASN A 20 -14.21 -0.01 -4.05
N TYR A 21 -13.28 -0.65 -3.35
CA TYR A 21 -13.10 -0.51 -1.90
C TYR A 21 -11.61 -0.44 -1.51
N TRP A 22 -11.31 0.22 -0.39
CA TRP A 22 -9.95 0.28 0.18
C TRP A 22 -9.96 -0.07 1.66
N ASP A 23 -8.99 -0.86 2.09
CA ASP A 23 -8.82 -1.24 3.49
C ASP A 23 -8.03 -0.16 4.24
N CYS A 24 -8.53 0.25 5.40
CA CYS A 24 -7.86 1.26 6.22
C CYS A 24 -6.58 0.71 6.83
N SER A 25 -5.44 1.39 6.63
CA SER A 25 -4.17 0.99 7.22
C SER A 25 -4.10 1.15 8.75
N VAL A 26 -5.08 1.84 9.36
CA VAL A 26 -5.10 2.13 10.80
C VAL A 26 -6.03 1.18 11.54
N CYS A 27 -7.28 1.04 11.08
CA CYS A 27 -8.28 0.21 11.76
C CYS A 27 -8.73 -1.01 10.95
N THR A 28 -8.12 -1.28 9.79
CA THR A 28 -8.44 -2.41 8.89
C THR A 28 -9.87 -2.42 8.32
N TYR A 29 -10.67 -1.40 8.60
CA TYR A 29 -12.03 -1.29 8.08
C TYR A 29 -12.03 -1.11 6.56
N ARG A 30 -12.96 -1.79 5.88
CA ARG A 30 -13.16 -1.72 4.43
C ARG A 30 -14.05 -0.53 4.06
N ASN A 31 -13.46 0.48 3.43
CA ASN A 31 -14.13 1.72 3.03
C ASN A 31 -14.48 1.73 1.55
N ASN A 32 -15.51 2.50 1.17
CA ASN A 32 -15.88 2.73 -0.23
C ASN A 32 -14.74 3.43 -1.00
N ALA A 33 -14.50 3.11 -2.27
CA ALA A 33 -13.38 3.70 -3.02
C ALA A 33 -13.51 5.19 -3.29
N GLU A 34 -14.74 5.70 -3.36
CA GLU A 34 -15.06 7.13 -3.44
C GLU A 34 -14.83 7.85 -2.10
N ALA A 35 -14.75 7.12 -0.99
CA ALA A 35 -14.49 7.72 0.31
C ALA A 35 -13.02 8.17 0.42
N PHE A 36 -12.83 9.46 0.68
CA PHE A 36 -11.51 10.06 0.92
C PHE A 36 -10.96 9.82 2.33
N LYS A 37 -11.84 9.43 3.27
CA LYS A 37 -11.51 9.14 4.66
C LYS A 37 -12.23 7.88 5.13
N CYS A 38 -11.69 7.25 6.16
CA CYS A 38 -12.28 6.06 6.75
C CYS A 38 -13.53 6.40 7.55
N SER A 39 -14.62 5.65 7.39
CA SER A 39 -15.87 5.88 8.13
C SER A 39 -15.80 5.50 9.61
N MET A 40 -14.83 4.65 9.99
CA MET A 40 -14.67 4.18 11.38
C MET A 40 -13.67 5.01 12.20
N CYS A 41 -12.63 5.55 11.56
CA CYS A 41 -11.53 6.23 12.28
C CYS A 41 -11.14 7.57 11.66
N ASP A 42 -11.85 8.05 10.64
CA ASP A 42 -11.62 9.33 9.94
C ASP A 42 -10.24 9.50 9.28
N VAL A 43 -9.40 8.45 9.25
CA VAL A 43 -8.08 8.49 8.60
C VAL A 43 -8.22 8.59 7.08
N ARG A 44 -7.41 9.44 6.43
CA ARG A 44 -7.46 9.65 4.98
C ARG A 44 -6.87 8.49 4.17
N LYS A 45 -7.47 8.21 3.01
CA LYS A 45 -6.96 7.26 2.02
C LYS A 45 -5.59 7.73 1.50
N GLY A 46 -4.55 6.90 1.58
CA GLY A 46 -3.22 7.21 1.02
C GLY A 46 -2.29 8.07 1.88
N THR A 47 -2.50 8.16 3.20
CA THR A 47 -1.55 8.84 4.11
C THR A 47 -0.21 8.12 4.27
N SER A 48 -0.12 6.86 3.82
CA SER A 48 1.08 6.02 3.96
C SER A 48 2.18 6.28 2.92
N THR A 49 2.09 7.33 2.11
CA THR A 49 3.06 7.60 1.03
C THR A 49 4.16 8.59 1.38
N ARG A 50 4.21 9.11 2.62
CA ARG A 50 5.44 9.78 3.06
C ARG A 50 6.51 8.72 3.19
N LYS A 51 7.36 8.62 2.16
CA LYS A 51 8.65 7.93 2.22
C LYS A 51 9.27 8.36 3.56
N PRO A 52 9.45 7.45 4.53
CA PRO A 52 10.20 7.83 5.70
C PRO A 52 11.60 8.17 5.17
N ARG A 53 11.93 9.46 5.08
CA ARG A 53 13.33 9.90 5.11
C ARG A 53 13.79 9.65 6.53
N ILE A 54 13.89 8.38 6.88
CA ILE A 54 14.43 7.99 8.18
C ILE A 54 15.88 8.45 8.13
N ASN A 55 16.24 9.38 9.00
CA ASN A 55 17.61 9.84 9.08
C ASN A 55 18.44 8.64 9.58
N PRO A 56 19.48 8.20 8.85
CA PRO A 56 20.31 7.07 9.28
C PRO A 56 20.92 7.29 10.67
N ALA A 57 21.15 8.54 11.09
CA ALA A 57 21.60 8.85 12.44
C ALA A 57 20.56 8.48 13.54
N LEU A 58 19.26 8.62 13.24
CA LEU A 58 18.19 8.21 14.17
C LEU A 58 18.08 6.68 14.28
N VAL A 59 18.33 5.97 13.19
CA VAL A 59 18.35 4.49 13.18
C VAL A 59 19.53 3.98 14.02
N ALA A 60 20.71 4.59 13.87
CA ALA A 60 21.89 4.24 14.67
C ALA A 60 21.69 4.51 16.17
N ALA A 61 21.04 5.63 16.52
CA ALA A 61 20.78 5.98 17.91
C ALA A 61 19.81 5.00 18.62
N GLN A 62 18.82 4.46 17.90
CA GLN A 62 17.87 3.47 18.45
C GLN A 62 18.53 2.12 18.69
N ALA A 63 19.48 1.71 17.83
CA ALA A 63 20.22 0.45 18.01
C ALA A 63 21.16 0.47 19.23
N ALA A 64 21.62 1.66 19.65
CA ALA A 64 22.50 1.81 20.81
C ALA A 64 21.76 1.86 22.16
N GLY A 65 20.43 1.99 22.17
CA GLY A 65 19.62 2.19 23.38
C GLY A 65 19.06 0.90 24.02
N THR A 66 19.22 -0.26 23.38
CA THR A 66 18.79 -1.55 23.94
C THR A 66 20.00 -2.34 24.44
N ALA A 67 20.50 -1.99 25.62
CA ALA A 67 21.34 -2.87 26.42
C ALA A 67 20.60 -3.14 27.74
N PRO A 68 20.49 -4.40 28.20
CA PRO A 68 19.97 -4.71 29.54
C PRO A 68 20.88 -4.16 30.66
#